data_AF-A0A0D2MCI7-F1
#
_entry.id   AF-A0A0D2MCI7-F1
#
_cell.length_a   1.000
_cell.length_b   1.000
_cell.length_c   1.000
_cell.angle_alpha   90.00
_cell.angle_beta   90.00
_cell.angle_gamma   90.00
#
_symmetry.space_group_name_H-M   'P 1'
#
loop_
_entity.id
_entity.type
_entity.pdbx_description
1 polymer ?
#
loop_
_entity_poly.entity_id
_entity_poly.type
_entity_poly.pdbx_seq_one_letter_code
_entity_poly.pdbx_strand_id
1 'polypeptide(L)'
;MALSAAAALAAAAGAVAWLDARSKAAKPELVFDPNCEFTTTVLSRCPTLKSEYRPVPLLTNPHVETIAIAKLRSDPKLPFRREIILTKDGGAVAIDWEHFDMEEHELPEDAPVIVLLPGLTGGSTDTYIQHAVQQARAVGVRAAVFNSRGTASSPVLTPQFYSASFTDDTREVR
;
A
#
# COMPACT_ATOMS: atom_id res chain seq x y z
N MET A 1 38.21 -24.47 -13.68
CA MET A 1 37.10 -25.18 -14.34
C MET A 1 35.78 -25.09 -13.58
N ALA A 2 35.71 -25.33 -12.27
CA ALA A 2 34.42 -25.27 -11.52
C ALA A 2 33.77 -23.86 -11.49
N LEU A 3 34.55 -22.79 -11.31
CA LEU A 3 34.03 -21.42 -11.33
C LEU A 3 33.41 -21.01 -12.67
N SER A 4 33.94 -21.48 -13.81
CA SER A 4 33.41 -21.13 -15.13
C SER A 4 32.08 -21.84 -15.44
N ALA A 5 31.90 -23.07 -14.93
CA ALA A 5 30.65 -23.81 -15.05
C ALA A 5 29.52 -23.17 -14.22
N ALA A 6 29.82 -22.73 -12.99
CA ALA A 6 28.86 -22.03 -12.14
C ALA A 6 28.40 -20.69 -12.75
N ALA A 7 29.35 -19.91 -13.30
CA ALA A 7 29.04 -18.66 -13.99
C ALA A 7 28.14 -18.87 -15.23
N ALA A 8 28.42 -19.91 -16.04
CA ALA A 8 27.62 -20.25 -17.20
C ALA A 8 26.19 -20.66 -16.82
N LEU A 9 26.02 -21.45 -15.75
CA LEU A 9 24.71 -21.85 -15.23
C LEU A 9 23.89 -20.65 -14.72
N ALA A 10 24.53 -19.74 -13.98
CA ALA A 10 23.88 -18.53 -13.50
C ALA A 10 23.43 -17.62 -14.67
N ALA A 11 24.27 -17.46 -15.69
CA ALA A 11 23.92 -16.70 -16.89
C ALA A 11 22.74 -17.32 -17.66
N ALA A 12 22.74 -18.64 -17.83
CA ALA A 12 21.64 -19.36 -18.48
C ALA A 12 20.33 -19.22 -17.70
N ALA A 13 20.36 -19.41 -16.37
CA ALA A 13 19.19 -19.24 -15.51
C ALA A 13 18.63 -17.81 -15.58
N GLY A 14 19.51 -16.80 -15.56
CA GLY A 14 19.12 -15.40 -15.72
C GLY A 14 18.48 -15.11 -17.08
N ALA A 15 19.02 -15.68 -18.17
CA ALA A 15 18.45 -15.51 -19.51
C ALA A 15 17.06 -16.15 -19.63
N VAL A 16 16.88 -17.36 -19.09
CA VAL A 16 15.57 -18.05 -19.06
C VAL A 16 14.56 -17.25 -18.24
N ALA A 17 14.94 -16.79 -17.05
CA ALA A 17 14.06 -16.00 -16.19
C ALA A 17 13.66 -14.66 -16.83
N TRP A 18 14.57 -14.03 -17.57
CA TRP A 18 14.28 -12.80 -18.31
C TRP A 18 13.36 -13.05 -19.51
N LEU A 19 13.55 -14.16 -20.25
CA LEU A 19 12.67 -14.55 -21.35
C LEU A 19 11.25 -14.86 -20.85
N ASP A 20 11.14 -15.56 -19.72
CA ASP A 20 9.85 -15.84 -19.08
C ASP A 20 9.19 -14.56 -18.54
N ALA A 21 9.96 -13.65 -17.94
CA ALA A 21 9.43 -12.36 -17.52
C ALA A 21 8.92 -11.52 -18.71
N ARG A 22 9.64 -11.55 -19.84
CA ARG A 22 9.22 -10.88 -21.08
C ARG A 22 7.98 -11.50 -21.69
N SER A 23 7.85 -12.83 -21.71
CA SER A 23 6.68 -13.49 -22.30
C SER A 23 5.39 -13.23 -21.52
N LYS A 24 5.52 -12.92 -20.22
CA LYS A 24 4.41 -12.56 -19.32
C LYS A 24 4.20 -11.06 -19.19
N ALA A 25 5.02 -10.23 -19.84
CA ALA A 25 4.83 -8.80 -19.85
C ALA A 25 3.57 -8.46 -20.66
N ALA A 26 2.70 -7.63 -20.09
CA ALA A 26 1.43 -7.28 -20.71
C ALA A 26 1.05 -5.84 -20.38
N LYS A 27 0.43 -5.16 -21.34
CA LYS A 27 -0.24 -3.88 -21.07
C LYS A 27 -1.57 -4.16 -20.37
N PRO A 28 -1.91 -3.40 -19.32
CA PRO A 28 -3.21 -3.53 -18.69
C PRO A 28 -4.32 -3.09 -19.65
N GLU A 29 -5.45 -3.78 -19.61
CA GLU A 29 -6.69 -3.31 -20.20
C GLU A 29 -7.31 -2.26 -19.26
N LEU A 30 -7.64 -1.09 -19.80
CA LEU A 30 -8.24 0.00 -19.03
C LEU A 30 -9.74 0.06 -19.33
N VAL A 31 -10.57 -0.19 -18.33
CA VAL A 31 -12.02 -0.06 -18.40
C VAL A 31 -12.45 1.19 -17.63
N PHE A 32 -12.98 2.17 -18.34
CA PHE A 32 -13.40 3.45 -17.76
C PHE A 32 -14.43 4.17 -18.65
N ASP A 33 -15.15 5.14 -18.08
CA ASP A 33 -16.01 6.04 -18.86
C ASP A 33 -15.16 7.14 -19.53
N PRO A 34 -15.07 7.17 -20.88
CA PRO A 34 -14.26 8.15 -21.60
C PRO A 34 -14.84 9.58 -21.54
N ASN A 35 -16.10 9.74 -21.15
CA ASN A 35 -16.77 11.04 -21.06
C ASN A 35 -16.66 11.67 -19.65
N CYS A 36 -16.03 10.95 -18.71
CA CYS A 36 -15.86 11.43 -17.34
C CYS A 36 -14.58 12.25 -17.20
N GLU A 37 -14.71 13.55 -16.91
CA GLU A 37 -13.60 14.48 -16.74
C GLU A 37 -12.59 14.02 -15.66
N PHE A 38 -13.10 13.45 -14.56
CA PHE A 38 -12.25 12.88 -13.51
C PHE A 38 -11.33 11.79 -14.07
N THR A 39 -11.89 10.86 -14.84
CA THR A 39 -11.14 9.78 -15.48
C THR A 39 -10.09 10.31 -16.43
N THR A 40 -10.44 11.27 -17.29
CA THR A 40 -9.50 11.91 -18.22
C THR A 40 -8.33 12.55 -17.47
N THR A 41 -8.62 13.22 -16.35
CA THR A 41 -7.63 13.87 -15.48
C THR A 41 -6.71 12.85 -14.79
N VAL A 42 -7.25 11.74 -14.28
CA VAL A 42 -6.45 10.67 -13.67
C VAL A 42 -5.52 10.05 -14.72
N LEU A 43 -6.04 9.72 -15.91
CA LEU A 43 -5.25 9.11 -16.98
C LEU A 43 -4.17 10.04 -17.56
N SER A 44 -4.35 11.36 -17.47
CA SER A 44 -3.31 12.32 -17.87
C SER A 44 -2.23 12.48 -16.80
N ARG A 45 -2.57 12.31 -15.51
CA ARG A 45 -1.63 12.43 -14.38
C ARG A 45 -0.92 11.13 -14.01
N CYS A 46 -1.47 9.98 -14.41
CA CYS A 46 -0.94 8.65 -14.08
C CYS A 46 -0.52 7.87 -15.33
N PRO A 47 0.57 8.26 -16.02
CA PRO A 47 1.00 7.60 -17.25
C PRO A 47 1.38 6.13 -17.03
N THR A 48 1.76 5.76 -15.80
CA THR A 48 2.09 4.38 -15.40
C THR A 48 0.92 3.41 -15.58
N LEU A 49 -0.33 3.87 -15.55
CA LEU A 49 -1.51 3.05 -15.84
C LEU A 49 -1.55 2.54 -17.28
N LYS A 50 -0.80 3.18 -18.20
CA LYS A 50 -0.70 2.78 -19.62
C LYS A 50 0.58 2.00 -19.91
N SER A 51 1.46 1.88 -18.92
CA SER A 51 2.75 1.20 -19.06
C SER A 51 2.56 -0.32 -19.06
N GLU A 52 3.42 -1.01 -19.79
CA GLU A 52 3.51 -2.47 -19.74
C GLU A 52 3.95 -2.91 -18.33
N TYR A 53 3.19 -3.82 -17.72
CA TYR A 53 3.63 -4.51 -16.52
C TYR A 53 4.74 -5.48 -16.88
N ARG A 54 5.85 -5.44 -16.15
CA ARG A 54 6.96 -6.38 -16.29
C ARG A 54 7.22 -7.05 -14.95
N PRO A 55 7.01 -8.37 -14.84
CA PRO A 55 7.31 -9.08 -13.60
C PRO A 55 8.81 -9.03 -13.30
N VAL A 56 9.15 -9.09 -12.02
CA VAL A 56 10.54 -9.10 -11.58
C VAL A 56 11.21 -10.39 -12.09
N PRO A 57 12.37 -10.30 -12.78
CA PRO A 57 13.10 -11.50 -13.21
C PRO A 57 13.34 -12.44 -12.02
N LEU A 58 13.14 -13.75 -12.24
CA LEU A 58 13.22 -14.82 -11.24
C LEU A 58 12.03 -14.91 -10.25
N LEU A 59 11.10 -13.95 -10.25
CA LEU A 59 9.87 -13.97 -9.45
C LEU A 59 8.61 -13.93 -10.33
N THR A 60 8.63 -14.66 -11.44
CA THR A 60 7.55 -14.67 -12.44
C THR A 60 6.38 -15.61 -12.08
N ASN A 61 6.45 -16.30 -10.94
CA ASN A 61 5.33 -17.05 -10.38
C ASN A 61 4.59 -16.13 -9.38
N PRO A 62 3.28 -15.88 -9.57
CA PRO A 62 2.54 -14.89 -8.79
C PRO A 62 2.45 -15.24 -7.30
N HIS A 63 2.41 -16.54 -6.95
CA HIS A 63 2.39 -16.96 -5.55
C HIS A 63 3.75 -16.75 -4.89
N VAL A 64 4.84 -17.10 -5.59
CA VAL A 64 6.20 -16.88 -5.09
C VAL A 64 6.48 -15.39 -4.94
N GLU A 65 6.08 -14.57 -5.91
CA GLU A 65 6.19 -13.10 -5.85
C GLU A 65 5.46 -12.54 -4.63
N THR A 66 4.20 -12.95 -4.41
CA THR A 66 3.38 -12.53 -3.27
C THR A 66 4.05 -12.89 -1.94
N ILE A 67 4.51 -14.13 -1.79
CA ILE A 67 5.17 -14.61 -0.56
C ILE A 67 6.50 -13.90 -0.35
N ALA A 68 7.31 -13.76 -1.40
CA ALA A 68 8.61 -13.10 -1.33
C ALA A 68 8.46 -11.65 -0.88
N ILE A 69 7.53 -10.90 -1.48
CA ILE A 69 7.26 -9.51 -1.08
C ILE A 69 6.74 -9.44 0.37
N ALA A 70 5.84 -10.35 0.77
CA ALA A 70 5.31 -10.36 2.15
C ALA A 70 6.38 -10.66 3.21
N LYS A 71 7.44 -11.41 2.87
CA LYS A 71 8.49 -11.84 3.81
C LYS A 71 9.78 -11.02 3.75
N LEU A 72 10.12 -10.48 2.58
CA LEU A 72 11.39 -9.80 2.33
C LEU A 72 11.27 -8.27 2.30
N ARG A 73 10.05 -7.72 2.25
CA ARG A 73 9.84 -6.28 2.33
C ARG A 73 10.41 -5.75 3.65
N SER A 74 11.17 -4.66 3.56
CA SER A 74 11.68 -3.98 4.75
C SER A 74 10.54 -3.49 5.63
N ASP A 75 10.78 -3.52 6.94
CA ASP A 75 9.87 -3.01 7.97
C ASP A 75 10.38 -1.65 8.45
N PRO A 76 9.75 -0.53 8.03
CA PRO A 76 10.18 0.81 8.40
C PRO A 76 10.02 1.15 9.89
N LYS A 77 9.18 0.41 10.63
CA LYS A 77 8.86 0.63 12.05
C LYS A 77 8.49 2.08 12.37
N LEU A 78 7.52 2.61 11.62
CA LEU A 78 7.08 3.99 11.82
C LEU A 78 6.38 4.18 13.18
N PRO A 79 6.72 5.25 13.92
CA PRO A 79 5.93 5.71 15.05
C PRO A 79 4.61 6.35 14.59
N PHE A 80 3.54 6.07 15.35
CA PHE A 80 2.22 6.64 15.13
C PHE A 80 1.65 7.20 16.43
N ARG A 81 0.95 8.33 16.31
CA ARG A 81 0.09 8.86 17.38
C ARG A 81 -1.34 8.44 17.11
N ARG A 82 -1.88 7.60 18.01
CA ARG A 82 -3.25 7.08 17.91
C ARG A 82 -4.27 8.05 18.49
N GLU A 83 -5.35 8.22 17.75
CA GLU A 83 -6.58 8.88 18.18
C GLU A 83 -7.73 7.86 18.10
N ILE A 84 -8.49 7.69 19.19
CA ILE A 84 -9.66 6.83 19.21
C ILE A 84 -10.90 7.67 19.02
N ILE A 85 -11.71 7.33 18.03
CA ILE A 85 -12.97 8.00 17.74
C ILE A 85 -14.11 7.06 18.09
N LEU A 86 -14.98 7.51 19.00
CA LEU A 86 -16.21 6.80 19.34
C LEU A 86 -17.27 7.05 18.27
N THR A 87 -17.88 5.98 17.80
CA THR A 87 -18.95 6.01 16.81
C THR A 87 -20.31 6.14 17.48
N LYS A 88 -21.33 6.60 16.74
CA LYS A 88 -22.67 6.88 17.29
C LYS A 88 -23.37 5.67 17.88
N ASP A 89 -23.06 4.49 17.38
CA ASP A 89 -23.56 3.20 17.89
C ASP A 89 -22.80 2.69 19.12
N GLY A 90 -21.87 3.49 19.67
CA GLY A 90 -21.07 3.15 20.84
C GLY A 90 -19.82 2.32 20.52
N GLY A 91 -19.51 2.13 19.24
CA GLY A 91 -18.27 1.51 18.78
C GLY A 91 -17.06 2.43 18.86
N ALA A 92 -15.94 1.96 18.31
CA ALA A 92 -14.71 2.73 18.26
C ALA A 92 -13.88 2.38 17.01
N VAL A 93 -13.40 3.40 16.32
CA VAL A 93 -12.37 3.32 15.28
C VAL A 93 -11.10 4.03 15.77
N ALA A 94 -9.96 3.72 15.17
CA ALA A 94 -8.69 4.34 15.55
C ALA A 94 -8.01 4.99 14.34
N ILE A 95 -7.67 6.26 14.47
CA ILE A 95 -6.86 6.99 13.49
C ILE A 95 -5.41 7.01 13.98
N ASP A 96 -4.51 6.43 13.21
CA ASP A 96 -3.08 6.51 13.48
C ASP A 96 -2.47 7.59 12.59
N TRP A 97 -2.12 8.70 13.22
CA TRP A 97 -1.43 9.81 12.59
C TRP A 97 0.07 9.54 12.58
N GLU A 98 0.73 9.83 11.46
CA GLU A 98 2.18 9.77 11.42
C GLU A 98 2.80 10.67 12.52
N HIS A 99 3.71 10.11 13.33
CA HIS A 99 4.31 10.82 14.45
C HIS A 99 5.83 10.73 14.39
N PHE A 100 6.40 11.44 13.41
CA PHE A 100 7.84 11.54 13.29
C PHE A 100 8.34 12.55 14.33
N ASP A 101 9.00 12.08 15.39
CA ASP A 101 9.68 12.88 16.43
C ASP A 101 10.92 13.63 15.89
N MET A 102 10.83 14.17 14.67
CA MET A 102 11.92 14.82 13.95
C MET A 102 11.47 16.23 13.57
N GLU A 103 11.80 17.20 14.43
CA GLU A 103 11.51 18.64 14.24
C GLU A 103 11.89 19.15 12.84
N GLU A 104 12.91 18.58 12.22
CA GLU A 104 13.42 19.02 10.90
C GLU A 104 12.49 18.73 9.71
N HIS A 105 11.42 17.96 9.90
CA HIS A 105 10.58 17.50 8.78
C HIS A 105 9.08 17.64 9.02
N GLU A 106 8.64 18.55 9.89
CA GLU A 106 7.21 18.81 10.06
C GLU A 106 6.58 19.31 8.75
N LEU A 107 5.52 18.63 8.30
CA LEU A 107 4.73 19.08 7.17
C LEU A 107 3.95 20.35 7.57
N PRO A 108 3.77 21.31 6.65
CA PRO A 108 2.93 22.49 6.87
C PRO A 108 1.54 22.15 7.43
N GLU A 109 0.95 23.06 8.19
CA GLU A 109 -0.40 22.87 8.75
C GLU A 109 -1.46 22.68 7.65
N ASP A 110 -1.28 23.33 6.50
CA ASP A 110 -2.14 23.26 5.32
C ASP A 110 -1.76 22.13 4.35
N ALA A 111 -0.82 21.25 4.72
CA ALA A 111 -0.45 20.10 3.90
C ALA A 111 -1.68 19.21 3.63
N PRO A 112 -1.89 18.77 2.39
CA PRO A 112 -3.02 17.90 2.06
C PRO A 112 -2.93 16.60 2.87
N VAL A 113 -4.09 16.08 3.26
CA VAL A 113 -4.20 14.83 4.02
C VAL A 113 -4.66 13.69 3.10
N ILE A 114 -3.98 12.55 3.16
CA ILE A 114 -4.43 11.29 2.57
C ILE A 114 -4.88 10.33 3.68
N VAL A 115 -6.09 9.80 3.53
CA VAL A 115 -6.62 8.76 4.42
C VAL A 115 -6.31 7.39 3.82
N LEU A 116 -5.52 6.59 4.52
CA LEU A 116 -5.17 5.24 4.13
C LEU A 116 -6.13 4.25 4.81
N LEU A 117 -6.75 3.39 4.01
CA LEU A 117 -7.63 2.32 4.48
C LEU A 117 -6.89 0.98 4.34
N PRO A 118 -6.41 0.37 5.44
CA PRO A 118 -5.80 -0.96 5.40
C PRO A 118 -6.78 -2.02 4.93
N GLY A 119 -6.21 -3.12 4.39
CA GLY A 119 -6.97 -4.27 3.93
C GLY A 119 -7.54 -5.13 5.06
N LEU A 120 -8.01 -6.34 4.70
CA LEU A 120 -8.61 -7.29 5.62
C LEU A 120 -7.71 -7.55 6.83
N THR A 121 -8.21 -7.27 8.04
CA THR A 121 -7.50 -7.43 9.32
C THR A 121 -6.20 -6.63 9.44
N GLY A 122 -5.94 -5.71 8.51
CA GLY A 122 -4.73 -4.91 8.46
C GLY A 122 -4.74 -3.73 9.42
N GLY A 123 -3.66 -2.94 9.38
CA GLY A 123 -3.49 -1.79 10.26
C GLY A 123 -2.29 -0.92 9.91
N SER A 124 -2.09 0.13 10.69
CA SER A 124 -0.93 1.04 10.60
C SER A 124 0.43 0.33 10.71
N THR A 125 0.48 -0.82 11.38
CA THR A 125 1.69 -1.63 11.54
C THR A 125 2.01 -2.49 10.31
N ASP A 126 1.11 -2.58 9.33
CA ASP A 126 1.38 -3.33 8.11
C ASP A 126 2.47 -2.63 7.29
N THR A 127 3.45 -3.40 6.82
CA THR A 127 4.60 -2.85 6.10
C THR A 127 4.20 -2.04 4.87
N TYR A 128 3.21 -2.48 4.09
CA TYR A 128 2.74 -1.72 2.91
C TYR A 128 2.11 -0.38 3.28
N ILE A 129 1.41 -0.29 4.42
CA ILE A 129 0.84 0.96 4.94
C ILE A 129 1.97 1.89 5.35
N GLN A 130 2.96 1.39 6.09
CA GLN A 130 4.10 2.22 6.50
C GLN A 130 4.89 2.76 5.30
N HIS A 131 5.12 1.94 4.27
CA HIS A 131 5.74 2.42 3.02
C HIS A 131 4.86 3.49 2.35
N ALA A 132 3.53 3.33 2.33
CA ALA A 132 2.62 4.35 1.77
C ALA A 132 2.67 5.67 2.56
N VAL A 133 2.73 5.61 3.90
CA VAL A 133 2.91 6.78 4.78
C VAL A 133 4.22 7.50 4.45
N GLN A 134 5.33 6.77 4.36
CA GLN A 134 6.63 7.36 3.98
C GLN A 134 6.58 8.05 2.63
N GLN A 135 5.96 7.42 1.62
CA GLN A 135 5.86 8.00 0.29
C GLN A 135 4.97 9.23 0.26
N ALA A 136 3.83 9.22 0.96
CA ALA A 136 2.96 10.37 1.10
C ALA A 136 3.73 11.56 1.70
N ARG A 137 4.43 11.33 2.81
CA ARG A 137 5.24 12.36 3.46
C ARG A 137 6.36 12.89 2.56
N ALA A 138 7.04 12.01 1.82
CA ALA A 138 8.10 12.39 0.90
C ALA A 138 7.62 13.33 -0.23
N VAL A 139 6.33 13.33 -0.54
CA VAL A 139 5.70 14.25 -1.51
C VAL A 139 4.91 15.38 -0.85
N GLY A 140 5.10 15.62 0.45
CA GLY A 140 4.46 16.72 1.19
C GLY A 140 3.00 16.46 1.56
N VAL A 141 2.55 15.21 1.56
CA VAL A 141 1.18 14.80 1.91
C VAL A 141 1.18 14.15 3.28
N ARG A 142 0.34 14.63 4.19
CA ARG A 142 0.18 14.07 5.53
C ARG A 142 -0.67 12.81 5.48
N ALA A 143 -0.19 11.70 6.05
CA ALA A 143 -0.95 10.46 6.08
C ALA A 143 -1.70 10.27 7.41
N ALA A 144 -2.96 9.82 7.30
CA ALA A 144 -3.77 9.34 8.40
C ALA A 144 -4.21 7.90 8.09
N VAL A 145 -3.87 6.94 8.96
CA VAL A 145 -4.29 5.55 8.78
C VAL A 145 -5.58 5.31 9.53
N PHE A 146 -6.64 4.98 8.80
CA PHE A 146 -7.93 4.61 9.38
C PHE A 146 -7.93 3.13 9.75
N ASN A 147 -7.78 2.81 11.02
CA ASN A 147 -7.92 1.45 11.51
C ASN A 147 -9.37 1.20 11.89
N SER A 148 -10.00 0.26 11.19
CA SER A 148 -11.38 -0.15 11.47
C SER A 148 -11.51 -0.87 12.82
N ARG A 149 -12.75 -0.99 13.29
CA ARG A 149 -13.10 -1.62 14.57
C ARG A 149 -12.43 -2.98 14.75
N GLY A 150 -11.70 -3.14 15.85
CA GLY A 150 -11.02 -4.39 16.22
C GLY A 150 -9.77 -4.73 15.41
N THR A 151 -9.28 -3.84 14.56
CA THR A 151 -8.03 -4.00 13.81
C THR A 151 -6.91 -3.18 14.43
N ALA A 152 -5.64 -3.47 14.12
CA ALA A 152 -4.48 -2.73 14.64
C ALA A 152 -4.46 -2.55 16.17
N SER A 153 -4.95 -3.53 16.94
CA SER A 153 -5.12 -3.43 18.40
C SER A 153 -6.05 -2.30 18.86
N SER A 154 -7.00 -1.89 18.02
CA SER A 154 -8.08 -0.99 18.39
C SER A 154 -9.14 -1.72 19.24
N PRO A 155 -9.84 -1.01 20.15
CA PRO A 155 -10.87 -1.62 20.97
C PRO A 155 -12.06 -2.11 20.15
N VAL A 156 -12.73 -3.16 20.66
CA VAL A 156 -14.02 -3.64 20.14
C VAL A 156 -15.06 -3.41 21.23
N LEU A 157 -15.91 -2.41 21.03
CA LEU A 157 -16.93 -2.00 22.00
C LEU A 157 -18.34 -2.47 21.63
N THR A 158 -18.51 -2.89 20.36
CA THR A 158 -19.78 -3.32 19.78
C THR A 158 -19.59 -4.64 19.03
N PRO A 159 -20.66 -5.41 18.75
CA PRO A 159 -20.58 -6.58 17.87
C PRO A 159 -20.20 -6.27 16.41
N GLN A 160 -20.15 -5.00 16.00
CA GLN A 160 -19.69 -4.58 14.68
C GLN A 160 -18.15 -4.61 14.60
N PHE A 161 -17.61 -5.40 13.67
CA PHE A 161 -16.18 -5.51 13.34
C PHE A 161 -15.88 -4.85 11.97
N TYR A 162 -14.60 -4.86 11.56
CA TYR A 162 -14.22 -4.54 10.19
C TYR A 162 -15.11 -5.23 9.15
N SER A 163 -15.62 -4.45 8.21
CA SER A 163 -16.22 -4.94 6.99
C SER A 163 -15.91 -3.96 5.86
N ALA A 164 -15.40 -4.47 4.74
CA ALA A 164 -15.13 -3.66 3.55
C ALA A 164 -16.41 -3.03 2.95
N SER A 165 -17.58 -3.61 3.23
CA SER A 165 -18.88 -3.09 2.77
C SER A 165 -19.51 -2.09 3.75
N PHE A 166 -18.97 -1.95 4.97
CA PHE A 166 -19.51 -1.06 5.98
C PHE A 166 -18.81 0.30 5.91
N THR A 167 -19.53 1.30 5.40
CA THR A 167 -18.96 2.66 5.17
C THR A 167 -19.41 3.70 6.19
N ASP A 168 -20.23 3.33 7.18
CA ASP A 168 -20.75 4.29 8.15
C ASP A 168 -19.61 4.83 9.03
N ASP A 169 -18.67 3.97 9.41
CA ASP A 169 -17.47 4.32 10.15
C ASP A 169 -16.67 5.46 9.50
N THR A 170 -16.43 5.40 8.19
CA THR A 170 -15.68 6.45 7.47
C THR A 170 -16.49 7.72 7.26
N ARG A 171 -17.81 7.66 7.36
CA ARG A 171 -18.70 8.83 7.26
C ARG A 171 -18.87 9.57 8.59
N GLU A 172 -18.61 8.89 9.70
CA GLU A 172 -18.71 9.47 11.05
C GLU A 172 -17.44 10.21 11.47
N VAL A 173 -16.28 9.81 10.95
CA VAL A 173 -15.01 10.52 11.16
C VAL A 173 -15.00 11.81 10.34
N ARG A 174 -14.95 12.95 11.02
CA ARG A 174 -14.92 14.31 10.44
C ARG A 174 -13.70 15.08 10.88
#